data_AF-A0A925J3V4-F1
#
_entry.id   AF-A0A925J3V4-F1
#
_cell.length_a   1.000
_cell.length_b   1.000
_cell.length_c   1.000
_cell.angle_alpha   90.00
_cell.angle_beta   90.00
_cell.angle_gamma   90.00
#
_symmetry.space_group_name_H-M   'P 1'
#
loop_
_entity.id
_entity.type
_entity.pdbx_description
1 polymer ?
#
loop_
_entity_poly.entity_id
_entity_poly.type
_entity_poly.pdbx_seq_one_letter_code
_entity_poly.pdbx_strand_id
1 'polypeptide(L)'
;MRTSLFLLLGLPASLAAQRATPTPAAAVPRAIGAIREADLRRDLFAMASPAMRGREGGTLDEMKASIWVAQQYERIGLQPAGDDGTWFQWFNIVRTRVSLTSSRATIGGQPVTLYSDVIPLGVAPVEASGPVLWLANPADTTVDLRGRIVATPLQAPVAGSIRPYSYPAGSRYANAAITGTLARLTRRGATAVLVVADGTVDADFEALAVQRGRG
;
A
#
# COMPACT_ATOMS: atom_id res chain seq x y z
N MET A 1 4.40 57.42 71.41
CA MET A 1 5.25 56.88 70.31
C MET A 1 6.13 55.79 70.88
N ARG A 2 5.87 54.52 70.54
CA ARG A 2 6.74 53.39 70.88
C ARG A 2 6.82 52.51 69.63
N THR A 3 7.96 52.62 68.96
CA THR A 3 8.41 51.73 67.88
C THR A 3 8.67 50.36 68.49
N SER A 4 8.14 49.30 67.90
CA SER A 4 8.52 47.92 68.24
C SER A 4 8.61 47.10 66.96
N LEU A 5 9.86 46.75 66.67
CA LEU A 5 10.35 45.93 65.57
C LEU A 5 10.04 44.46 65.88
N PHE A 6 9.26 43.79 65.02
CA PHE A 6 9.04 42.35 65.11
C PHE A 6 9.86 41.62 64.04
N LEU A 7 10.80 40.81 64.52
CA LEU A 7 11.60 39.85 63.79
C LEU A 7 10.73 38.60 63.55
N LEU A 8 10.38 38.28 62.30
CA LEU A 8 9.75 37.01 61.96
C LEU A 8 10.81 36.01 61.48
N LEU A 9 11.01 34.96 62.28
CA LEU A 9 11.77 33.76 61.95
C LEU A 9 11.19 33.06 60.71
N GLY A 10 12.04 32.75 59.74
CA GLY A 10 11.70 31.89 58.60
C GLY A 10 11.64 30.41 58.99
N LEU A 11 10.48 29.79 58.81
CA LEU A 11 10.30 28.33 58.85
C LEU A 11 10.54 27.74 57.44
N PRO A 12 11.52 26.84 57.25
CA PRO A 12 11.73 26.16 55.98
C PRO A 12 10.78 24.96 55.90
N ALA A 13 9.52 25.20 55.58
CA ALA A 13 8.53 24.12 55.51
C ALA A 13 7.81 24.16 54.16
N SER A 14 8.46 23.72 53.08
CA SER A 14 7.81 23.32 51.82
C SER A 14 8.72 22.58 50.81
N LEU A 15 9.74 21.84 51.23
CA LEU A 15 10.50 20.97 50.29
C LEU A 15 10.05 19.50 50.29
N ALA A 16 8.96 19.16 51.01
CA ALA A 16 8.42 17.79 51.04
C ALA A 16 7.27 17.54 50.04
N ALA A 17 6.83 18.55 49.27
CA ALA A 17 5.66 18.45 48.39
C ALA A 17 5.95 17.93 46.96
N GLN A 18 7.21 17.65 46.60
CA GLN A 18 7.60 17.14 45.28
C GLN A 18 7.91 15.63 45.23
N ARG A 19 7.36 14.84 46.15
CA ARG A 19 7.24 13.40 45.87
C ARG A 19 6.10 13.21 44.88
N ALA A 20 6.44 13.25 43.58
CA ALA A 20 5.56 12.76 42.53
C ALA A 20 5.09 11.35 42.95
N THR A 21 3.81 11.22 43.26
CA THR A 21 3.22 9.92 43.54
C THR A 21 3.37 9.12 42.25
N PRO A 22 4.00 7.93 42.26
CA PRO A 22 4.07 7.12 41.06
C PRO A 22 2.63 6.88 40.59
N THR A 23 2.31 7.38 39.40
CA THR A 23 1.02 7.11 38.79
C THR A 23 0.93 5.59 38.65
N PRO A 24 -0.10 4.93 39.21
CA PRO A 24 -0.26 3.49 39.05
C PRO A 24 -0.21 3.16 37.57
N ALA A 25 0.68 2.24 37.18
CA ALA A 25 0.69 1.74 35.81
C ALA A 25 -0.75 1.32 35.46
N ALA A 26 -1.27 1.82 34.33
CA ALA A 26 -2.61 1.49 33.90
C ALA A 26 -2.78 -0.03 33.91
N ALA A 27 -3.73 -0.53 34.71
CA ALA A 27 -3.97 -1.96 34.82
C ALA A 27 -4.29 -2.50 33.42
N VAL A 28 -3.49 -3.46 32.95
CA VAL A 28 -3.74 -4.11 31.66
C VAL A 28 -5.15 -4.69 31.70
N PRO A 29 -6.05 -4.33 30.76
CA PRO A 29 -7.41 -4.84 30.77
C PRO A 29 -7.42 -6.36 30.80
N ARG A 30 -8.28 -6.97 31.63
CA ARG A 30 -8.38 -8.44 31.76
C ARG A 30 -8.55 -9.15 30.41
N ALA A 31 -9.19 -8.49 29.45
CA ALA A 31 -9.36 -8.98 28.08
C ALA A 31 -8.04 -9.26 27.36
N ILE A 32 -6.97 -8.51 27.64
CA ILE A 32 -5.65 -8.76 27.05
C ILE A 32 -5.10 -10.13 27.47
N GLY A 33 -5.37 -10.56 28.71
CA GLY A 33 -4.97 -11.88 29.19
C GLY A 33 -5.71 -13.05 28.52
N ALA A 34 -6.82 -12.79 27.82
CA ALA A 34 -7.54 -13.80 27.05
C ALA A 34 -6.93 -14.02 25.65
N ILE A 35 -6.07 -13.10 25.18
CA ILE A 35 -5.39 -13.23 23.88
C ILE A 35 -4.25 -14.23 24.04
N ARG A 36 -4.34 -15.37 23.35
CA ARG A 36 -3.33 -16.43 23.40
C ARG A 36 -2.63 -16.54 22.06
N GLU A 37 -1.31 -16.71 22.10
CA GLU A 37 -0.50 -16.93 20.89
C GLU A 37 -0.99 -18.15 20.09
N ALA A 38 -1.43 -19.21 20.78
CA ALA A 38 -1.96 -20.41 20.14
C ALA A 38 -3.23 -20.12 19.30
N ASP A 39 -4.13 -19.26 19.79
CA ASP A 39 -5.34 -18.88 19.06
C ASP A 39 -5.00 -18.04 17.83
N LEU A 40 -4.12 -17.04 17.98
CA LEU A 40 -3.63 -16.22 16.87
C LEU A 40 -2.94 -17.07 15.81
N ARG A 41 -2.10 -18.03 16.22
CA ARG A 41 -1.39 -18.93 15.32
C ARG A 41 -2.37 -19.79 14.52
N ARG A 42 -3.34 -20.43 15.20
CA ARG A 42 -4.39 -21.24 14.54
C ARG A 42 -5.12 -20.43 13.47
N ASP A 43 -5.61 -19.25 13.85
CA ASP A 43 -6.45 -18.42 12.98
C ASP A 43 -5.65 -17.84 11.80
N LEU A 44 -4.41 -17.41 12.06
CA LEU A 44 -3.49 -16.96 11.01
C LEU A 44 -3.22 -18.06 9.99
N PHE A 45 -2.87 -19.27 10.43
CA PHE A 45 -2.55 -20.36 9.51
C PHE A 45 -3.78 -20.88 8.76
N ALA A 46 -4.98 -20.84 9.36
CA ALA A 46 -6.21 -21.14 8.63
C ALA A 46 -6.45 -20.13 7.49
N MET A 47 -6.38 -18.83 7.80
CA MET A 47 -6.60 -17.71 6.87
C MET A 47 -5.51 -17.55 5.81
N ALA A 48 -4.28 -17.98 6.11
CA ALA A 48 -3.14 -17.96 5.19
C ALA A 48 -2.85 -19.32 4.54
N SER A 49 -3.74 -20.31 4.74
CA SER A 49 -3.54 -21.65 4.19
C SER A 49 -3.65 -21.66 2.66
N PRO A 50 -3.02 -22.65 1.98
CA PRO A 50 -3.22 -22.87 0.55
C PRO A 50 -4.70 -23.10 0.16
N ALA A 51 -5.53 -23.61 1.07
CA ALA A 51 -6.96 -23.83 0.84
C ALA A 51 -7.73 -22.52 0.62
N MET A 52 -7.28 -21.42 1.24
CA MET A 52 -7.86 -20.09 1.03
C MET A 52 -7.47 -19.49 -0.32
N ARG A 53 -6.32 -19.87 -0.90
CA ARG A 53 -5.82 -19.39 -2.21
C ARG A 53 -5.65 -17.87 -2.36
N GLY A 54 -5.83 -17.12 -1.29
CA GLY A 54 -5.84 -15.65 -1.28
C GLY A 54 -7.15 -15.12 -0.69
N ARG A 55 -7.26 -13.79 -0.58
CA ARG A 55 -8.45 -13.11 -0.04
C ARG A 55 -8.69 -11.80 -0.78
N GLU A 56 -8.52 -11.84 -2.10
CA GLU A 56 -8.72 -10.67 -2.95
C GLU A 56 -10.21 -10.33 -3.01
N GLY A 57 -10.60 -9.13 -2.59
CA GLY A 57 -12.00 -8.72 -2.46
C GLY A 57 -12.82 -8.93 -3.73
N GLY A 58 -14.05 -9.42 -3.63
CA GLY A 58 -14.89 -9.69 -4.79
C GLY A 58 -14.40 -10.86 -5.64
N THR A 59 -13.77 -11.85 -5.02
CA THR A 59 -13.46 -13.16 -5.61
C THR A 59 -14.11 -14.26 -4.77
N LEU A 60 -14.27 -15.47 -5.34
CA LEU A 60 -14.73 -16.63 -4.57
C LEU A 60 -13.77 -16.98 -3.42
N ASP A 61 -12.49 -16.65 -3.55
CA ASP A 61 -11.50 -16.93 -2.51
C ASP A 61 -11.64 -15.96 -1.33
N GLU A 62 -12.01 -14.70 -1.56
CA GLU A 62 -12.43 -13.81 -0.47
C GLU A 62 -13.72 -14.29 0.21
N MET A 63 -14.73 -14.71 -0.56
CA MET A 63 -15.97 -15.27 0.02
C MET A 63 -15.70 -16.42 1.00
N LYS A 64 -14.77 -17.32 0.67
CA LYS A 64 -14.38 -18.44 1.58
C LYS A 64 -13.84 -17.92 2.91
N ALA A 65 -12.99 -16.89 2.87
CA ALA A 65 -12.46 -16.29 4.09
C ALA A 65 -13.56 -15.58 4.91
N SER A 66 -14.47 -14.87 4.24
CA SER A 66 -15.62 -14.23 4.87
C SER A 66 -16.53 -15.26 5.57
N ILE A 67 -16.80 -16.40 4.93
CA ILE A 67 -17.52 -17.53 5.53
C ILE A 67 -16.76 -18.11 6.74
N TRP A 68 -15.45 -18.28 6.63
CA TRP A 68 -14.65 -18.80 7.74
C TRP A 68 -14.75 -17.90 8.98
N VAL A 69 -14.73 -16.58 8.80
CA VAL A 69 -14.91 -15.60 9.89
C VAL A 69 -16.32 -15.70 10.49
N ALA A 70 -17.36 -15.77 9.65
CA ALA A 70 -18.74 -15.95 10.12
C ALA A 70 -18.89 -17.21 11.00
N GLN A 71 -18.28 -18.33 10.59
CA GLN A 71 -18.25 -19.56 11.38
C GLN A 71 -17.52 -19.39 12.72
N GLN A 72 -16.46 -18.56 12.77
CA GLN A 72 -15.79 -18.26 14.04
C GLN A 72 -16.68 -17.44 14.98
N TYR A 73 -17.45 -16.49 14.44
CA TYR A 73 -18.41 -15.70 15.19
C TYR A 73 -19.57 -16.55 15.72
N GLU A 74 -20.14 -17.41 14.90
CA GLU A 74 -21.17 -18.35 15.31
C GLU A 74 -20.68 -19.26 16.44
N ARG A 75 -19.46 -19.80 16.33
CA ARG A 75 -18.85 -20.70 17.33
C ARG A 75 -18.68 -20.04 18.70
N ILE A 76 -18.54 -18.72 18.77
CA ILE A 76 -18.46 -17.97 20.04
C ILE A 76 -19.81 -17.41 20.50
N GLY A 77 -20.90 -17.77 19.82
CA GLY A 77 -22.27 -17.43 20.21
C GLY A 77 -22.74 -16.03 19.78
N LEU A 78 -22.00 -15.36 18.88
CA LEU A 78 -22.50 -14.13 18.27
C LEU A 78 -23.72 -14.42 17.40
N GLN A 79 -24.49 -13.38 17.12
CA GLN A 79 -25.63 -13.44 16.22
C GLN A 79 -25.32 -12.67 14.93
N PRO A 80 -25.87 -13.09 13.78
CA PRO A 80 -25.73 -12.37 12.53
C PRO A 80 -26.33 -10.96 12.63
N ALA A 81 -25.69 -9.99 11.96
CA ALA A 81 -26.11 -8.58 11.95
C ALA A 81 -25.90 -7.90 10.58
N GLY A 82 -25.81 -8.71 9.52
CA GLY A 82 -25.73 -8.26 8.13
C GLY A 82 -27.10 -8.18 7.48
N ASP A 83 -27.08 -8.04 6.15
CA ASP A 83 -28.27 -7.89 5.32
C ASP A 83 -29.17 -9.14 5.46
N ASP A 84 -30.49 -8.92 5.55
CA ASP A 84 -31.52 -9.96 5.68
C ASP A 84 -31.27 -10.98 6.81
N GLY A 85 -30.61 -10.55 7.90
CA GLY A 85 -30.31 -11.43 9.04
C GLY A 85 -29.16 -12.40 8.79
N THR A 86 -28.34 -12.15 7.77
CA THR A 86 -27.12 -12.92 7.46
C THR A 86 -25.90 -12.37 8.20
N TRP A 87 -24.73 -12.96 7.98
CA TRP A 87 -23.45 -12.45 8.50
C TRP A 87 -22.82 -11.35 7.64
N PHE A 88 -23.40 -11.03 6.48
CA PHE A 88 -22.71 -10.30 5.43
C PHE A 88 -23.39 -8.98 5.10
N GLN A 89 -22.58 -7.95 4.87
CA GLN A 89 -23.00 -6.70 4.26
C GLN A 89 -22.47 -6.68 2.82
N TRP A 90 -23.35 -6.53 1.85
CA TRP A 90 -22.96 -6.52 0.44
C TRP A 90 -22.70 -5.10 -0.06
N PHE A 91 -21.66 -4.93 -0.87
CA PHE A 91 -21.36 -3.68 -1.55
C PHE A 91 -20.70 -3.93 -2.90
N ASN A 92 -20.88 -2.99 -3.82
CA ASN A 92 -20.31 -3.07 -5.16
C ASN A 92 -18.85 -2.64 -5.16
N ILE A 93 -18.00 -3.40 -5.85
CA ILE A 93 -16.60 -3.07 -6.09
C ILE A 93 -16.43 -2.78 -7.58
N VAL A 94 -15.89 -1.60 -7.90
CA VAL A 94 -15.50 -1.26 -9.28
C VAL A 94 -14.06 -1.71 -9.49
N ARG A 95 -13.82 -2.47 -10.56
CA ARG A 95 -12.49 -2.87 -11.02
C ARG A 95 -12.21 -2.31 -12.39
N THR A 96 -11.03 -1.71 -12.54
CA THR A 96 -10.57 -1.16 -13.81
C THR A 96 -9.40 -2.00 -14.30
N ARG A 97 -9.54 -2.58 -15.50
CA ARG A 97 -8.56 -3.51 -16.07
C ARG A 97 -8.25 -3.16 -17.52
N VAL A 98 -7.04 -3.54 -17.96
CA VAL A 98 -6.70 -3.52 -19.38
C VAL A 98 -7.45 -4.65 -20.09
N SER A 99 -8.07 -4.35 -21.22
CA SER A 99 -8.73 -5.35 -22.06
C SER A 99 -7.68 -6.10 -22.89
N LEU A 100 -7.48 -7.39 -22.61
CA LEU A 100 -6.53 -8.21 -23.38
C LEU A 100 -6.98 -8.49 -24.80
N THR A 101 -8.26 -8.28 -25.12
CA THR A 101 -8.82 -8.46 -26.47
C THR A 101 -8.84 -7.16 -27.27
N SER A 102 -8.79 -6.00 -26.61
CA SER A 102 -8.92 -4.68 -27.24
C SER A 102 -7.64 -3.83 -27.12
N SER A 103 -6.68 -4.24 -26.29
CA SER A 103 -5.39 -3.58 -26.13
C SER A 103 -4.27 -4.42 -26.73
N ARG A 104 -3.37 -3.77 -27.45
CA ARG A 104 -2.21 -4.37 -28.10
C ARG A 104 -1.05 -3.38 -28.11
N ALA A 105 0.16 -3.90 -28.21
CA ALA A 105 1.34 -3.09 -28.41
C ALA A 105 2.31 -3.80 -29.37
N THR A 106 3.07 -3.02 -30.12
CA THR A 106 4.15 -3.51 -30.98
C THR A 106 5.36 -2.59 -30.83
N ILE A 107 6.57 -3.14 -30.85
CA ILE A 107 7.83 -2.39 -30.84
C ILE A 107 8.65 -2.84 -32.04
N GLY A 108 9.05 -1.90 -32.91
CA GLY A 108 9.80 -2.25 -34.13
C GLY A 108 9.06 -3.21 -35.07
N GLY A 109 7.72 -3.17 -35.07
CA GLY A 109 6.87 -4.08 -35.85
C GLY A 109 6.69 -5.47 -35.21
N GLN A 110 7.37 -5.78 -34.10
CA GLN A 110 7.19 -7.03 -33.37
C GLN A 110 6.09 -6.88 -32.31
N PRO A 111 5.12 -7.81 -32.24
CA PRO A 111 4.11 -7.80 -31.18
C PRO A 111 4.75 -8.06 -29.83
N VAL A 112 4.23 -7.39 -28.79
CA VAL A 112 4.61 -7.64 -27.39
C VAL A 112 3.39 -8.10 -26.59
N THR A 113 3.61 -9.08 -25.72
CA THR A 113 2.57 -9.70 -24.89
C THR A 113 2.39 -8.90 -23.60
N LEU A 114 1.17 -8.41 -23.37
CA LEU A 114 0.84 -7.68 -22.15
C LEU A 114 0.96 -8.61 -20.93
N TYR A 115 1.55 -8.10 -19.85
CA TYR A 115 1.86 -8.82 -18.62
C TYR A 115 2.89 -9.96 -18.75
N SER A 116 3.57 -10.08 -19.89
CA SER A 116 4.73 -10.98 -20.08
C SER A 116 5.95 -10.24 -20.60
N ASP A 117 5.80 -9.48 -21.68
CA ASP A 117 6.88 -8.67 -22.26
C ASP A 117 6.81 -7.21 -21.80
N VAL A 118 5.59 -6.72 -21.55
CA VAL A 118 5.35 -5.34 -21.10
C VAL A 118 4.23 -5.29 -20.07
N ILE A 119 4.38 -4.47 -19.05
CA ILE A 119 3.33 -4.24 -18.04
C ILE A 119 2.65 -2.91 -18.34
N PRO A 120 1.35 -2.90 -18.68
CA PRO A 120 0.57 -1.66 -18.68
C PRO A 120 0.57 -1.00 -17.30
N LEU A 121 1.01 0.25 -17.24
CA LEU A 121 1.19 0.96 -15.96
C LEU A 121 -0.05 1.76 -15.54
N GLY A 122 -1.03 1.89 -16.44
CA GLY A 122 -2.34 2.50 -16.20
C GLY A 122 -3.37 2.00 -17.19
N VAL A 123 -4.64 2.25 -16.88
CA VAL A 123 -5.78 1.94 -17.76
C VAL A 123 -6.31 3.25 -18.31
N ALA A 124 -6.09 3.48 -19.59
CA ALA A 124 -6.57 4.68 -20.29
C ALA A 124 -6.95 4.31 -21.73
N PRO A 125 -8.00 4.93 -22.30
CA PRO A 125 -8.32 4.80 -23.72
C PRO A 125 -7.34 5.67 -24.53
N VAL A 126 -6.12 5.18 -24.72
CA VAL A 126 -5.08 5.90 -25.46
C VAL A 126 -4.58 5.04 -26.62
N GLU A 127 -4.39 5.70 -27.76
CA GLU A 127 -3.66 5.16 -28.89
C GLU A 127 -2.49 6.10 -29.19
N ALA A 128 -1.29 5.54 -29.30
CA ALA A 128 -0.09 6.27 -29.65
C ALA A 128 0.75 5.41 -30.60
N SER A 129 1.10 5.97 -31.75
CA SER A 129 1.92 5.32 -32.75
C SER A 129 2.88 6.34 -33.34
N GLY A 130 4.15 5.96 -33.50
CA GLY A 130 5.18 6.86 -34.02
C GLY A 130 6.58 6.52 -33.54
N PRO A 131 7.57 7.34 -33.89
CA PRO A 131 8.95 7.16 -33.46
C PRO A 131 9.08 7.31 -31.94
N VAL A 132 9.88 6.45 -31.34
CA VAL A 132 10.21 6.48 -29.91
C VAL A 132 11.47 7.33 -29.72
N LEU A 133 11.36 8.39 -28.91
CA LEU A 133 12.51 9.13 -28.43
C LEU A 133 13.15 8.39 -27.25
N TRP A 134 14.39 7.92 -27.41
CA TRP A 134 15.18 7.45 -26.28
C TRP A 134 15.72 8.63 -25.46
N LEU A 135 15.33 8.70 -24.20
CA LEU A 135 15.80 9.67 -23.22
C LEU A 135 16.67 8.94 -22.18
N ALA A 136 17.99 9.00 -22.35
CA ALA A 136 18.92 8.23 -21.52
C ALA A 136 18.89 8.62 -20.02
N ASN A 137 18.54 9.87 -19.71
CA ASN A 137 18.36 10.35 -18.35
C ASN A 137 16.96 10.96 -18.20
N PRO A 138 16.04 10.36 -17.44
CA PRO A 138 14.70 10.91 -17.24
C PRO A 138 14.72 12.30 -16.60
N ALA A 139 15.79 12.68 -15.89
CA ALA A 139 15.96 13.99 -15.29
C ALA A 139 16.42 15.09 -16.27
N ASP A 140 16.81 14.75 -17.50
CA ASP A 140 17.22 15.73 -18.51
C ASP A 140 16.02 16.58 -18.96
N THR A 141 16.09 17.88 -18.67
CA THR A 141 15.04 18.87 -18.99
C THR A 141 15.27 19.61 -20.30
N THR A 142 16.40 19.39 -20.97
CA THR A 142 16.78 20.12 -22.19
C THR A 142 16.03 19.65 -23.44
N VAL A 143 15.46 18.45 -23.40
CA VAL A 143 14.72 17.84 -24.52
C VAL A 143 13.22 18.16 -24.44
N ASP A 144 12.62 18.63 -25.54
CA ASP A 144 11.16 18.85 -25.62
C ASP A 144 10.42 17.52 -25.78
N LEU A 145 9.53 17.20 -24.83
CA LEU A 145 8.78 15.95 -24.79
C LEU A 145 7.33 16.07 -25.28
N ARG A 146 6.86 17.29 -25.57
CA ARG A 146 5.45 17.53 -25.94
C ARG A 146 5.07 16.74 -27.18
N GLY A 147 4.01 15.93 -27.08
CA GLY A 147 3.50 15.13 -28.19
C GLY A 147 4.33 13.88 -28.52
N ARG A 148 5.39 13.58 -27.76
CA ARG A 148 6.33 12.50 -28.09
C ARG A 148 6.00 11.19 -27.36
N ILE A 149 6.34 10.09 -28.01
CA ILE A 149 6.49 8.78 -27.36
C ILE A 149 7.92 8.70 -26.84
N VAL A 150 8.09 8.47 -25.53
CA VAL A 150 9.40 8.51 -24.87
C VAL A 150 9.72 7.14 -24.28
N ALA A 151 10.92 6.62 -24.52
CA ALA A 151 11.48 5.50 -23.78
C ALA A 151 12.64 5.99 -22.89
N THR A 152 12.68 5.53 -21.65
CA THR A 152 13.70 5.95 -20.66
C THR A 152 14.06 4.79 -19.74
N PRO A 153 15.27 4.71 -19.20
CA PRO A 153 15.49 3.92 -18.01
C PRO A 153 14.66 4.44 -16.85
N LEU A 154 14.29 3.53 -15.96
CA LEU A 154 13.65 3.84 -14.69
C LEU A 154 14.54 4.77 -13.86
N GLN A 155 13.95 5.82 -13.28
CA GLN A 155 14.63 6.64 -12.29
C GLN A 155 14.47 6.01 -10.90
N ALA A 156 15.58 5.86 -10.18
CA ALA A 156 15.52 5.46 -8.77
C ALA A 156 14.59 6.41 -7.98
N PRO A 157 13.73 5.87 -7.10
CA PRO A 157 12.77 6.66 -6.35
C PRO A 157 13.47 7.50 -5.27
N VAL A 158 12.86 8.63 -4.93
CA VAL A 158 13.27 9.39 -3.75
C VAL A 158 12.89 8.59 -2.51
N ALA A 159 13.78 8.46 -1.53
CA ALA A 159 13.57 7.62 -0.34
C ALA A 159 12.21 7.86 0.36
N GLY A 160 11.80 9.13 0.51
CA GLY A 160 10.51 9.50 1.12
C GLY A 160 9.26 9.13 0.32
N SER A 161 9.42 8.75 -0.96
CA SER A 161 8.29 8.30 -1.81
C SER A 161 8.01 6.79 -1.67
N ILE A 162 8.94 6.04 -1.08
CA ILE A 162 8.76 4.62 -0.83
C ILE A 162 7.90 4.46 0.43
N ARG A 163 6.72 3.86 0.28
CA ARG A 163 5.80 3.62 1.41
C ARG A 163 6.49 2.73 2.44
N PRO A 164 6.30 2.93 3.76
CA PRO A 164 6.96 2.10 4.78
C PRO A 164 6.31 0.73 4.97
N TYR A 165 5.01 0.60 4.64
CA TYR A 165 4.20 -0.60 4.84
C TYR A 165 3.44 -0.96 3.55
N SER A 166 2.83 -2.15 3.56
CA SER A 166 2.11 -2.77 2.44
C SER A 166 3.02 -3.26 1.31
N TYR A 167 2.79 -4.49 0.83
CA TYR A 167 3.57 -5.15 -0.23
C TYR A 167 5.06 -5.44 0.13
N PRO A 168 5.71 -6.38 -0.57
CA PRO A 168 7.15 -6.60 -0.47
C PRO A 168 7.98 -5.34 -0.76
N ALA A 169 9.19 -5.28 -0.21
CA ALA A 169 10.06 -4.10 -0.35
C ALA A 169 10.37 -3.75 -1.80
N GLY A 170 10.66 -4.74 -2.65
CA GLY A 170 10.93 -4.52 -4.07
C GLY A 170 9.71 -3.99 -4.83
N SER A 171 8.51 -4.53 -4.59
CA SER A 171 7.27 -3.99 -5.18
C SER A 171 6.99 -2.55 -4.76
N ARG A 172 7.31 -2.17 -3.51
CA ARG A 172 7.19 -0.78 -3.04
C ARG A 172 8.20 0.14 -3.75
N TYR A 173 9.44 -0.29 -3.88
CA TYR A 173 10.48 0.42 -4.62
C TYR A 173 10.05 0.62 -6.08
N ALA A 174 9.65 -0.46 -6.76
CA ALA A 174 9.23 -0.43 -8.15
C ALA A 174 8.06 0.53 -8.38
N ASN A 175 7.01 0.47 -7.54
CA ASN A 175 5.87 1.38 -7.67
C ASN A 175 6.25 2.85 -7.47
N ALA A 176 7.14 3.15 -6.50
CA ALA A 176 7.63 4.51 -6.29
C ALA A 176 8.46 5.01 -7.48
N ALA A 177 9.36 4.16 -7.99
CA ALA A 177 10.24 4.47 -9.11
C ALA A 177 9.45 4.72 -10.41
N ILE A 178 8.50 3.83 -10.70
CA ILE A 178 7.59 3.93 -11.85
C ILE A 178 6.78 5.22 -11.76
N THR A 179 6.15 5.47 -10.62
CA THR A 179 5.29 6.65 -10.43
C THR A 179 6.08 7.94 -10.58
N GLY A 180 7.27 8.03 -9.96
CA GLY A 180 8.13 9.20 -10.06
C GLY A 180 8.61 9.46 -11.49
N THR A 181 9.05 8.41 -12.19
CA THR A 181 9.53 8.49 -13.58
C THR A 181 8.39 8.91 -14.52
N LEU A 182 7.24 8.24 -14.47
CA LEU A 182 6.08 8.57 -15.29
C LEU A 182 5.60 9.99 -15.05
N ALA A 183 5.44 10.40 -13.80
CA ALA A 183 4.92 11.72 -13.46
C ALA A 183 5.84 12.85 -13.94
N ARG A 184 7.16 12.63 -13.96
CA ARG A 184 8.12 13.59 -14.50
C ARG A 184 7.95 13.81 -16.01
N LEU A 185 7.77 12.74 -16.78
CA LEU A 185 7.72 12.82 -18.24
C LEU A 185 6.34 13.24 -18.74
N THR A 186 5.27 12.72 -18.14
CA THR A 186 3.88 13.08 -18.49
C THR A 186 3.59 14.56 -18.23
N ARG A 187 4.07 15.15 -17.11
CA ARG A 187 3.93 16.60 -16.85
C ARG A 187 4.63 17.48 -17.88
N ARG A 188 5.58 16.94 -18.64
CA ARG A 188 6.29 17.65 -19.73
C ARG A 188 5.62 17.45 -21.09
N GLY A 189 4.45 16.80 -21.13
CA GLY A 189 3.65 16.63 -22.34
C GLY A 189 3.97 15.39 -23.18
N ALA A 190 4.73 14.43 -22.65
CA ALA A 190 4.89 13.12 -23.31
C ALA A 190 3.51 12.45 -23.48
N THR A 191 3.21 11.98 -24.69
CA THR A 191 1.92 11.35 -25.03
C THR A 191 1.90 9.87 -24.63
N ALA A 192 3.04 9.20 -24.70
CA ALA A 192 3.23 7.85 -24.16
C ALA A 192 4.64 7.71 -23.58
N VAL A 193 4.77 6.88 -22.54
CA VAL A 193 6.04 6.63 -21.85
C VAL A 193 6.26 5.14 -21.72
N LEU A 194 7.39 4.68 -22.24
CA LEU A 194 7.95 3.35 -22.03
C LEU A 194 9.06 3.48 -20.98
N VAL A 195 8.97 2.68 -19.92
CA VAL A 195 9.98 2.66 -18.87
C VAL A 195 10.71 1.34 -18.92
N VAL A 196 12.03 1.39 -19.06
CA VAL A 196 12.90 0.22 -19.01
C VAL A 196 13.28 -0.03 -17.56
N ALA A 197 12.94 -1.21 -17.05
CA ALA A 197 13.23 -1.61 -15.68
C ALA A 197 14.74 -1.64 -15.41
N ASP A 198 15.13 -1.28 -14.17
CA ASP A 198 16.46 -1.62 -13.65
C ASP A 198 16.45 -3.07 -13.14
N GLY A 199 17.62 -3.63 -12.81
CA GLY A 199 17.71 -5.02 -12.33
C GLY A 199 16.92 -5.30 -11.04
N THR A 200 16.64 -4.26 -10.22
CA THR A 200 15.81 -4.42 -9.01
C THR A 200 14.34 -4.60 -9.36
N VAL A 201 13.81 -3.79 -10.28
CA VAL A 201 12.43 -3.89 -10.73
C VAL A 201 12.21 -5.10 -11.63
N ASP A 202 13.21 -5.44 -12.45
CA ASP A 202 13.15 -6.60 -13.34
C ASP A 202 13.03 -7.93 -12.57
N ALA A 203 13.74 -8.05 -11.44
CA ALA A 203 13.62 -9.22 -10.55
C ALA A 203 12.20 -9.43 -9.98
N ASP A 204 11.39 -8.37 -9.91
CA ASP A 204 10.01 -8.39 -9.42
C ASP A 204 8.97 -8.33 -10.55
N PHE A 205 9.38 -8.43 -11.82
CA PHE A 205 8.51 -8.22 -12.98
C PHE A 205 7.26 -9.12 -12.94
N GLU A 206 7.43 -10.42 -12.70
CA GLU A 206 6.30 -11.36 -12.64
C GLU A 206 5.30 -11.02 -11.54
N ALA A 207 5.80 -10.66 -10.35
CA ALA A 207 4.95 -10.26 -9.23
C ALA A 207 4.16 -8.99 -9.55
N LEU A 208 4.80 -8.00 -10.19
CA LEU A 208 4.16 -6.77 -10.63
C LEU A 208 3.14 -7.01 -11.76
N ALA A 209 3.46 -7.91 -12.69
CA ALA A 209 2.58 -8.28 -13.80
C ALA A 209 1.30 -8.96 -13.27
N VAL A 210 1.44 -9.93 -12.36
CA VAL A 210 0.31 -10.57 -11.69
C VAL A 210 -0.52 -9.56 -10.91
N GLN A 211 0.11 -8.68 -10.14
CA GLN A 211 -0.60 -7.65 -9.37
C GLN A 211 -1.39 -6.71 -10.29
N ARG A 212 -0.80 -6.23 -11.38
CA ARG A 212 -1.42 -5.25 -12.29
C ARG A 212 -2.40 -5.88 -13.27
N GLY A 213 -2.29 -7.17 -13.57
CA GLY A 213 -3.27 -7.91 -14.36
C GLY A 213 -4.58 -8.18 -13.61
N ARG A 214 -4.55 -8.08 -12.27
CA ARG A 214 -5.70 -8.31 -11.39
C ARG A 214 -6.61 -7.08 -11.21
N GLY A 215 -6.32 -5.93 -11.84
CA GLY A 215 -7.20 -4.75 -11.80
C GLY A 215 -7.40 -4.17 -10.42
#